data_AF-A0A415FE27-F1
#
_entry.id   AF-A0A415FE27-F1
#
_cell.length_a   1.000
_cell.length_b   1.000
_cell.length_c   1.000
_cell.angle_alpha   90.00
_cell.angle_beta   90.00
_cell.angle_gamma   90.00
#
_symmetry.space_group_name_H-M   'P 1'
#
loop_
_entity.id
_entity.type
_entity.pdbx_description
1 polymer ?
#
loop_
_entity_poly.entity_id
_entity_poly.type
_entity_poly.pdbx_seq_one_letter_code
_entity_poly.pdbx_strand_id
1 'polypeptide(L)'
;MPNYTIVHRQDWFLKENYKADTQKDGMSFLDRSFELHFNERPFLNHFSYLFITKTTKERSRSQSNFSILCRGNIIPKEVRDKETVSLFLESVDQFERILNDSAFIRLERLSTDEIVGTPQQAGLIEKYFSLSQQDTTTLKDIQMSASEMRIGDDILCVHTLSDVDDLPGSVQTDTRYEKYSTDRSDCRLSFAAPVGLMLSCDHIYNQFLFIDDSAEILQRFEKTARNMHSLSKYSRANQLNKQWIDAYLDEAHSFGLTAIRCHCNVMAWSDNREKLKVIKNDTGSALALMGCKPRYNTIDAPALYWAGIPGGEGDFPSEESFFTFIEQGVCFFTEETNYADSLSPFGIKMADRTNGKPLHLDISDEPMRRGITTNRNKFVLGPSGSGKSFFMNHLVRQYYEQGAHVVLV
;
A
#
# COMPACT_ATOMS: atom_id res chain seq x y z
N MET A 1 16.93 -10.29 -6.22
CA MET A 1 15.91 -10.91 -7.08
C MET A 1 16.48 -11.13 -8.48
N PRO A 2 16.04 -12.16 -9.23
CA PRO A 2 16.41 -12.36 -10.62
C PRO A 2 15.91 -11.23 -11.53
N ASN A 3 16.53 -11.07 -12.71
CA ASN A 3 16.09 -10.09 -13.70
C ASN A 3 14.68 -10.40 -14.23
N TYR A 4 13.97 -9.35 -14.60
CA TYR A 4 12.57 -9.38 -15.04
C TYR A 4 11.65 -9.96 -13.96
N THR A 5 11.86 -9.54 -12.71
CA THR A 5 10.95 -9.77 -11.59
C THR A 5 10.23 -8.47 -11.27
N ILE A 6 8.93 -8.56 -11.04
CA ILE A 6 8.08 -7.43 -10.67
C ILE A 6 7.68 -7.63 -9.23
N VAL A 7 7.98 -6.66 -8.39
CA VAL A 7 7.50 -6.60 -7.01
C VAL A 7 6.35 -5.60 -7.01
N HIS A 8 5.15 -6.08 -6.74
CA HIS A 8 3.94 -5.28 -6.72
C HIS A 8 3.33 -5.34 -5.33
N ARG A 9 3.35 -4.20 -4.65
CA ARG A 9 2.64 -4.04 -3.40
C ARG A 9 1.32 -3.33 -3.68
N GLN A 10 0.24 -3.92 -3.18
CA GLN A 10 -1.11 -3.46 -3.39
C GLN A 10 -1.77 -3.26 -2.04
N ASP A 11 -1.93 -2.00 -1.63
CA ASP A 11 -2.54 -1.61 -0.38
C ASP A 11 -3.98 -1.16 -0.65
N TRP A 12 -4.92 -1.90 -0.09
CA TRP A 12 -6.36 -1.68 -0.19
C TRP A 12 -6.85 -0.89 1.02
N PHE A 13 -7.54 0.21 0.77
CA PHE A 13 -8.14 1.04 1.79
C PHE A 13 -9.65 1.11 1.55
N LEU A 14 -10.42 0.40 2.37
CA LEU A 14 -11.86 0.25 2.22
C LEU A 14 -12.60 0.82 3.43
N LYS A 15 -13.65 1.60 3.18
CA LYS A 15 -14.56 2.08 4.21
C LYS A 15 -15.40 0.91 4.71
N GLU A 16 -15.25 0.64 5.99
CA GLU A 16 -16.04 -0.34 6.70
C GLU A 16 -16.74 0.32 7.90
N ASN A 17 -17.81 -0.31 8.36
CA ASN A 17 -18.54 0.13 9.53
C ASN A 17 -18.23 -0.79 10.70
N TYR A 18 -17.87 -0.20 11.85
CA TYR A 18 -17.65 -0.97 13.07
C TYR A 18 -18.94 -1.71 13.47
N LYS A 19 -18.82 -3.03 13.68
CA LYS A 19 -19.92 -3.88 14.13
C LYS A 19 -19.78 -4.11 15.62
N ALA A 20 -20.74 -3.59 16.38
CA ALA A 20 -20.79 -3.78 17.82
C ALA A 20 -21.02 -5.25 18.18
N ASP A 21 -20.17 -5.81 19.06
CA ASP A 21 -20.39 -7.13 19.62
C ASP A 21 -21.13 -7.02 20.95
N THR A 22 -22.47 -7.06 20.88
CA THR A 22 -23.35 -6.90 22.05
C THR A 22 -23.81 -8.22 22.67
N GLN A 23 -23.41 -9.36 22.10
CA GLN A 23 -23.91 -10.68 22.50
C GLN A 23 -22.97 -11.45 23.46
N LYS A 24 -21.85 -10.85 23.88
CA LYS A 24 -20.95 -11.48 24.87
C LYS A 24 -21.66 -11.66 26.22
N ASP A 25 -21.69 -12.89 26.71
CA ASP A 25 -22.22 -13.23 28.04
C ASP A 25 -21.47 -12.46 29.15
N GLY A 26 -22.22 -11.90 30.10
CA GLY A 26 -21.66 -11.18 31.24
C GLY A 26 -21.23 -9.73 30.96
N MET A 27 -21.58 -9.15 29.81
CA MET A 27 -21.24 -7.77 29.47
C MET A 27 -21.86 -6.75 30.46
N SER A 28 -21.03 -5.86 31.00
CA SER A 28 -21.50 -4.79 31.89
C SER A 28 -22.33 -3.74 31.15
N PHE A 29 -23.15 -2.97 31.89
CA PHE A 29 -23.96 -1.88 31.30
C PHE A 29 -23.10 -0.91 30.48
N LEU A 30 -21.96 -0.50 31.04
CA LEU A 30 -21.08 0.49 30.42
C LEU A 30 -20.34 -0.08 29.20
N ASP A 31 -20.00 -1.37 29.19
CA ASP A 31 -19.42 -2.01 27.99
C ASP A 31 -20.43 -2.09 26.86
N ARG A 32 -21.68 -2.39 27.18
CA ARG A 32 -22.77 -2.38 26.19
C ARG A 32 -23.02 -0.98 25.65
N SER A 33 -23.02 0.04 26.52
CA SER A 33 -23.13 1.44 26.08
C SER A 33 -21.96 1.86 25.19
N PHE A 34 -20.74 1.40 25.50
CA PHE A 34 -19.56 1.64 24.67
C PHE A 34 -19.72 1.02 23.27
N GLU A 35 -20.06 -0.27 23.18
CA GLU A 35 -20.28 -0.94 21.90
C GLU A 35 -21.35 -0.22 21.06
N LEU A 36 -22.47 0.15 21.68
CA LEU A 36 -23.56 0.85 21.00
C LEU A 36 -23.17 2.27 20.56
N HIS A 37 -22.31 2.97 21.31
CA HIS A 37 -21.85 4.32 20.94
C HIS A 37 -21.04 4.33 19.64
N PHE A 38 -20.25 3.27 19.42
CA PHE A 38 -19.39 3.16 18.24
C PHE A 38 -19.98 2.29 17.13
N ASN A 39 -21.15 1.70 17.34
CA ASN A 39 -21.83 0.91 16.31
C ASN A 39 -22.04 1.72 15.03
N GLU A 40 -21.82 1.09 13.88
CA GLU A 40 -21.92 1.70 12.55
C GLU A 40 -20.95 2.85 12.28
N ARG A 41 -19.98 3.10 13.17
CA ARG A 41 -18.97 4.13 12.93
C ARG A 41 -18.11 3.75 11.72
N PRO A 42 -18.02 4.61 10.69
CA PRO A 42 -17.18 4.33 9.54
C PRO A 42 -15.72 4.48 9.92
N PHE A 43 -14.90 3.54 9.46
CA PHE A 43 -13.45 3.60 9.53
C PHE A 43 -12.87 3.11 8.21
N LEU A 44 -11.64 3.54 7.90
CA LEU A 44 -10.91 3.04 6.74
C LEU A 44 -10.09 1.84 7.18
N ASN A 45 -10.40 0.66 6.64
CA ASN A 45 -9.69 -0.58 6.88
C ASN A 45 -8.61 -0.79 5.81
N HIS A 46 -7.47 -1.34 6.20
CA HIS A 46 -6.30 -1.51 5.37
C HIS A 46 -5.94 -2.99 5.21
N PHE A 47 -5.81 -3.44 3.97
CA PHE A 47 -5.31 -4.76 3.61
C PHE A 47 -4.11 -4.61 2.68
N SER A 48 -2.99 -5.24 3.01
CA SER A 48 -1.76 -5.14 2.21
C SER A 48 -1.45 -6.48 1.57
N TYR A 49 -1.27 -6.48 0.26
CA TYR A 49 -0.85 -7.66 -0.50
C TYR A 49 0.48 -7.39 -1.19
N LEU A 50 1.33 -8.41 -1.23
CA LEU A 50 2.61 -8.38 -1.93
C LEU A 50 2.65 -9.49 -2.97
N PHE A 51 2.75 -9.10 -4.23
CA PHE A 51 2.88 -10.01 -5.36
C PHE A 51 4.31 -9.94 -5.90
N ILE A 52 4.90 -11.11 -6.12
CA ILE A 52 6.21 -11.24 -6.75
C ILE A 52 6.01 -12.04 -8.03
N THR A 53 6.09 -11.36 -9.16
CA THR A 53 5.75 -11.93 -10.46
C THR A 53 6.98 -12.02 -11.33
N LYS A 54 7.27 -13.21 -11.84
CA LYS A 54 8.33 -13.41 -12.84
C LYS A 54 7.77 -13.16 -14.24
N THR A 55 8.34 -12.21 -14.95
CA THR A 55 8.02 -11.92 -16.36
C THR A 55 9.19 -12.24 -17.29
N THR A 56 8.98 -12.04 -18.59
CA THR A 56 9.99 -12.20 -19.64
C THR A 56 10.45 -10.84 -20.15
N LYS A 57 11.63 -10.80 -20.76
CA LYS A 57 12.17 -9.58 -21.40
C LYS A 57 11.22 -9.00 -22.45
N GLU A 58 10.60 -9.88 -23.24
CA GLU A 58 9.65 -9.49 -24.29
C GLU A 58 8.37 -8.90 -23.69
N ARG A 59 7.82 -9.53 -22.64
CA ARG A 59 6.60 -9.06 -21.99
C ARG A 59 6.79 -7.75 -21.23
N SER A 60 7.93 -7.59 -20.54
CA SER A 60 8.31 -6.38 -19.82
C SER A 60 8.37 -5.12 -20.70
N ARG A 61 8.41 -5.28 -22.04
CA ARG A 61 8.43 -4.20 -23.03
C ARG A 61 7.09 -3.97 -23.74
N SER A 62 6.03 -4.64 -23.31
CA SER A 62 4.71 -4.50 -23.92
C SER A 62 4.14 -3.11 -23.64
N GLN A 63 3.33 -2.60 -24.57
CA GLN A 63 2.63 -1.32 -24.44
C GLN A 63 1.13 -1.54 -24.31
N SER A 64 0.39 -0.52 -23.87
CA SER A 64 -1.05 -0.57 -23.59
C SER A 64 -1.90 -0.92 -24.81
N ASN A 65 -1.41 -0.63 -26.02
CA ASN A 65 -2.03 -1.05 -27.28
C ASN A 65 -1.95 -2.56 -27.56
N PHE A 66 -1.19 -3.30 -26.75
CA PHE A 66 -0.87 -4.70 -26.94
C PHE A 66 -1.45 -5.55 -25.78
N SER A 67 -2.76 -5.76 -25.79
CA SER A 67 -3.45 -6.55 -24.75
C SER A 67 -3.43 -8.06 -25.04
N ILE A 68 -3.25 -8.87 -23.99
CA ILE A 68 -3.33 -10.34 -24.03
C ILE A 68 -4.73 -10.89 -24.28
N LEU A 69 -5.78 -10.06 -24.17
CA LEU A 69 -7.15 -10.42 -24.56
C LEU A 69 -7.24 -10.95 -26.02
N CYS A 70 -6.23 -10.69 -26.86
CA CYS A 70 -6.17 -11.15 -28.25
C CYS A 70 -5.14 -12.26 -28.53
N ARG A 71 -4.47 -12.85 -27.53
CA ARG A 71 -3.46 -13.92 -27.75
C ARG A 71 -3.96 -15.32 -27.38
N GLY A 72 -3.71 -16.29 -28.25
CA GLY A 72 -4.10 -17.70 -28.06
C GLY A 72 -3.24 -18.54 -27.10
N ASN A 73 -2.15 -17.99 -26.54
CA ASN A 73 -1.27 -18.69 -25.58
C ASN A 73 -0.93 -17.76 -24.40
N ILE A 74 -1.39 -18.13 -23.20
CA ILE A 74 -1.30 -17.32 -21.98
C ILE A 74 0.05 -17.49 -21.26
N ILE A 75 0.75 -18.62 -21.45
CA ILE A 75 1.97 -18.95 -20.68
C ILE A 75 3.24 -18.78 -21.55
N PRO A 76 4.23 -17.96 -21.12
CA PRO A 76 5.52 -17.82 -21.81
C PRO A 76 6.31 -19.14 -21.87
N LYS A 77 7.18 -19.28 -22.88
CA LYS A 77 8.05 -20.46 -23.01
C LYS A 77 9.04 -20.60 -21.85
N GLU A 78 9.50 -19.49 -21.28
CA GLU A 78 10.46 -19.44 -20.16
C GLU A 78 9.87 -20.00 -18.85
N VAL A 79 8.55 -19.94 -18.65
CA VAL A 79 7.87 -20.59 -17.52
C VAL A 79 7.92 -22.13 -17.63
N ARG A 80 8.27 -22.67 -18.81
CA ARG A 80 8.48 -24.12 -19.00
C ARG A 80 9.88 -24.57 -18.59
N ASP A 81 10.80 -23.64 -18.37
CA ASP A 81 12.12 -23.97 -17.86
C ASP A 81 12.07 -24.17 -16.34
N LYS A 82 12.26 -25.42 -15.91
CA LYS A 82 12.21 -25.80 -14.50
C LYS A 82 13.34 -25.18 -13.69
N GLU A 83 14.50 -24.95 -14.29
CA GLU A 83 15.65 -24.37 -13.60
C GLU A 83 15.39 -22.90 -13.26
N THR A 84 14.93 -22.10 -14.24
CA THR A 84 14.54 -20.71 -14.02
C THR A 84 13.45 -20.57 -12.95
N VAL A 85 12.45 -21.48 -12.95
CA VAL A 85 11.40 -21.47 -11.92
C VAL A 85 11.95 -21.82 -10.53
N SER A 86 12.83 -22.82 -10.41
CA SER A 86 13.46 -23.18 -9.13
C SER A 86 14.27 -22.02 -8.56
N LEU A 87 15.13 -21.40 -9.38
CA LEU A 87 15.95 -20.25 -8.96
C LEU A 87 15.10 -19.05 -8.53
N PHE A 88 13.98 -18.82 -9.21
CA PHE A 88 13.03 -17.78 -8.83
C PHE A 88 12.37 -18.08 -7.48
N LEU A 89 11.86 -19.29 -7.28
CA LEU A 89 11.23 -19.70 -6.02
C LEU A 89 12.24 -19.66 -4.86
N GLU A 90 13.47 -20.11 -5.06
CA GLU A 90 14.55 -20.01 -4.06
C GLU A 90 14.84 -18.55 -3.69
N SER A 91 14.84 -17.64 -4.67
CA SER A 91 15.02 -16.21 -4.43
C SER A 91 13.85 -15.60 -3.65
N VAL A 92 12.62 -16.04 -3.93
CA VAL A 92 11.41 -15.62 -3.21
C VAL A 92 11.43 -16.13 -1.77
N ASP A 93 11.80 -17.39 -1.55
CA ASP A 93 11.94 -17.96 -0.20
C ASP A 93 13.00 -17.21 0.61
N GLN A 94 14.13 -16.83 -0.01
CA GLN A 94 15.15 -16.02 0.65
C GLN A 94 14.62 -14.63 1.02
N PHE A 95 13.88 -13.98 0.10
CA PHE A 95 13.25 -12.69 0.35
C PHE A 95 12.23 -12.76 1.50
N GLU A 96 11.39 -13.79 1.51
CA GLU A 96 10.42 -14.04 2.57
C GLU A 96 11.10 -14.18 3.93
N ARG A 97 12.17 -14.98 4.01
CA ARG A 97 12.94 -15.19 5.25
C ARG A 97 13.54 -13.89 5.78
N ILE A 98 14.19 -13.10 4.91
CA ILE A 98 14.80 -11.82 5.30
C ILE A 98 13.77 -10.87 5.91
N LEU A 99 12.57 -10.79 5.31
CA LEU A 99 11.52 -9.92 5.83
C LEU A 99 10.90 -10.47 7.12
N ASN A 100 10.65 -11.76 7.21
CA ASN A 100 10.11 -12.38 8.42
C ASN A 100 11.07 -12.28 9.62
N ASP A 101 12.38 -12.28 9.37
CA ASP A 101 13.41 -12.09 10.40
C ASP A 101 13.45 -10.64 10.91
N SER A 102 12.87 -9.67 10.18
CA SER A 102 12.96 -8.23 10.49
C SER A 102 12.16 -7.80 11.72
N ALA A 103 11.34 -8.66 12.35
CA ALA A 103 10.45 -8.38 13.48
C ALA A 103 9.40 -7.26 13.29
N PHE A 104 9.55 -6.40 12.27
CA PHE A 104 8.66 -5.30 11.95
C PHE A 104 7.57 -5.71 10.96
N ILE A 105 7.91 -6.60 10.01
CA ILE A 105 7.02 -7.06 8.95
C ILE A 105 6.97 -8.58 9.00
N ARG A 106 5.79 -9.16 8.78
CA ARG A 106 5.60 -10.59 8.59
C ARG A 106 4.85 -10.82 7.30
N LEU A 107 5.41 -11.68 6.46
CA LEU A 107 4.78 -12.19 5.26
C LEU A 107 4.08 -13.51 5.57
N GLU A 108 2.86 -13.64 5.08
CA GLU A 108 2.09 -14.88 5.10
C GLU A 108 1.77 -15.24 3.66
N ARG A 109 2.22 -16.42 3.23
CA ARG A 109 2.01 -16.88 1.86
C ARG A 109 0.56 -17.32 1.70
N LEU A 110 -0.14 -16.69 0.76
CA LEU A 110 -1.48 -17.08 0.36
C LEU A 110 -1.49 -18.48 -0.26
N SER A 111 -2.47 -19.26 0.15
CA SER A 111 -2.82 -20.55 -0.43
C SER A 111 -3.56 -20.39 -1.76
N THR A 112 -3.63 -21.47 -2.54
CA THR A 112 -4.40 -21.47 -3.80
C THR A 112 -5.85 -21.05 -3.57
N ASP A 113 -6.49 -21.60 -2.54
CA ASP A 113 -7.90 -21.34 -2.22
C ASP A 113 -8.15 -19.88 -1.83
N GLU A 114 -7.20 -19.22 -1.16
CA GLU A 114 -7.29 -17.78 -0.85
C GLU A 114 -7.14 -16.90 -2.10
N ILE A 115 -6.41 -17.36 -3.11
CA ILE A 115 -6.22 -16.63 -4.36
C ILE A 115 -7.43 -16.80 -5.30
N VAL A 116 -7.81 -18.05 -5.57
CA VAL A 116 -8.86 -18.36 -6.58
C VAL A 116 -10.26 -18.40 -5.98
N GLY A 117 -10.38 -18.62 -4.67
CA GLY A 117 -11.65 -18.77 -3.98
C GLY A 117 -12.10 -20.23 -3.88
N THR A 118 -13.13 -20.43 -3.07
CA THR A 118 -13.85 -21.70 -2.91
C THR A 118 -15.32 -21.47 -3.26
N PRO A 119 -16.15 -22.52 -3.43
CA PRO A 119 -17.57 -22.34 -3.67
C PRO A 119 -18.32 -21.57 -2.56
N GLN A 120 -17.71 -21.40 -1.37
CA GLN A 120 -18.31 -20.72 -0.23
C GLN A 120 -17.66 -19.36 0.08
N GLN A 121 -16.44 -19.10 -0.38
CA GLN A 121 -15.66 -17.91 -0.04
C GLN A 121 -14.99 -17.34 -1.28
N ALA A 122 -15.19 -16.05 -1.52
CA ALA A 122 -14.56 -15.34 -2.63
C ALA A 122 -13.03 -15.30 -2.47
N GLY A 123 -12.31 -15.63 -3.54
CA GLY A 123 -10.85 -15.51 -3.60
C GLY A 123 -10.38 -14.08 -3.84
N LEU A 124 -9.09 -13.81 -3.67
CA LEU A 124 -8.49 -12.50 -3.90
C LEU A 124 -8.72 -11.96 -5.32
N ILE A 125 -8.73 -12.83 -6.33
CA ILE A 125 -9.02 -12.44 -7.72
C ILE A 125 -10.48 -11.96 -7.86
N GLU A 126 -11.43 -12.67 -7.26
CA GLU A 126 -12.85 -12.28 -7.26
C GLU A 126 -13.08 -10.99 -6.47
N LYS A 127 -12.39 -10.85 -5.34
CA LYS A 127 -12.37 -9.63 -4.52
C LYS A 127 -11.83 -8.44 -5.30
N TYR A 128 -10.73 -8.61 -6.05
CA TYR A 128 -10.19 -7.60 -6.97
C TYR A 128 -11.24 -7.20 -8.02
N PHE A 129 -11.84 -8.17 -8.72
CA PHE A 129 -12.85 -7.89 -9.75
C PHE A 129 -14.13 -7.25 -9.24
N SER A 130 -14.44 -7.36 -7.96
CA SER A 130 -15.62 -6.75 -7.34
C SER A 130 -15.30 -5.47 -6.56
N LEU A 131 -14.02 -5.07 -6.48
CA LEU A 131 -13.51 -3.98 -5.63
C LEU A 131 -14.01 -4.08 -4.17
N SER A 132 -14.07 -5.30 -3.63
CA SER A 132 -14.64 -5.59 -2.32
C SER A 132 -13.87 -6.68 -1.60
N GLN A 133 -13.71 -6.55 -0.29
CA GLN A 133 -13.14 -7.59 0.57
C GLN A 133 -14.20 -8.53 1.17
N GLN A 134 -15.47 -8.32 0.85
CA GLN A 134 -16.56 -9.18 1.34
C GLN A 134 -16.44 -10.59 0.75
N ASP A 135 -16.72 -11.61 1.56
CA ASP A 135 -16.64 -13.01 1.14
C ASP A 135 -17.82 -13.45 0.24
N THR A 136 -18.77 -12.55 -0.03
CA THR A 136 -19.91 -12.82 -0.90
C THR A 136 -19.52 -12.71 -2.37
N THR A 137 -19.80 -13.77 -3.13
CA THR A 137 -19.54 -13.93 -4.57
C THR A 137 -20.48 -13.08 -5.45
N THR A 138 -20.50 -11.76 -5.26
CA THR A 138 -21.22 -10.85 -6.17
C THR A 138 -20.30 -10.47 -7.32
N LEU A 139 -20.38 -11.23 -8.41
CA LEU A 139 -19.70 -10.87 -9.66
C LEU A 139 -20.28 -9.56 -10.20
N LYS A 140 -19.42 -8.61 -10.52
CA LYS A 140 -19.76 -7.31 -11.10
C LYS A 140 -19.31 -7.26 -12.56
N ASP A 141 -20.12 -6.64 -13.40
CA ASP A 141 -19.74 -6.40 -14.80
C ASP A 141 -18.68 -5.29 -14.89
N ILE A 142 -17.66 -5.50 -15.73
CA ILE A 142 -16.63 -4.49 -16.01
C ILE A 142 -16.99 -3.79 -17.31
N GLN A 143 -17.27 -2.49 -17.22
CA GLN A 143 -17.56 -1.65 -18.39
C GLN A 143 -16.39 -0.69 -18.63
N MET A 144 -15.79 -0.81 -19.81
CA MET A 144 -14.74 0.08 -20.28
C MET A 144 -15.30 0.96 -21.40
N SER A 145 -15.30 2.27 -21.18
CA SER A 145 -15.65 3.26 -22.19
C SER A 145 -14.48 4.20 -22.42
N ALA A 146 -14.50 4.97 -23.51
CA ALA A 146 -13.43 5.92 -23.82
C ALA A 146 -13.22 7.01 -22.75
N SER A 147 -14.23 7.26 -21.90
CA SER A 147 -14.22 8.32 -20.89
C SER A 147 -14.20 7.82 -19.45
N GLU A 148 -14.73 6.62 -19.19
CA GLU A 148 -14.89 6.08 -17.84
C GLU A 148 -14.73 4.56 -17.82
N MET A 149 -14.12 4.07 -16.74
CA MET A 149 -14.08 2.67 -16.37
C MET A 149 -15.00 2.46 -15.17
N ARG A 150 -15.85 1.44 -15.24
CA ARG A 150 -16.83 1.13 -14.20
C ARG A 150 -16.82 -0.36 -13.88
N ILE A 151 -16.99 -0.70 -12.61
CA ILE A 151 -17.10 -2.07 -12.11
C ILE A 151 -18.40 -2.17 -11.32
N GLY A 152 -19.41 -2.83 -11.90
CA GLY A 152 -20.78 -2.76 -11.41
C GLY A 152 -21.29 -1.32 -11.42
N ASP A 153 -21.60 -0.79 -10.23
CA ASP A 153 -22.02 0.60 -10.05
C ASP A 153 -20.84 1.55 -9.72
N ASP A 154 -19.67 0.99 -9.38
CA ASP A 154 -18.51 1.76 -8.93
C ASP A 154 -17.76 2.37 -10.12
N ILE A 155 -17.67 3.70 -10.15
CA ILE A 155 -16.95 4.43 -11.19
C ILE A 155 -15.52 4.68 -10.70
N LEU A 156 -14.53 4.28 -11.50
CA LEU A 156 -13.12 4.39 -11.13
C LEU A 156 -12.54 5.76 -11.48
N CYS A 157 -11.61 6.20 -10.64
CA CYS A 157 -10.78 7.36 -10.82
C CYS A 157 -9.33 6.95 -10.59
N VAL A 158 -8.52 6.95 -11.66
CA VAL A 158 -7.12 6.49 -11.61
C VAL A 158 -6.20 7.70 -11.73
N HIS A 159 -5.33 7.87 -10.74
CA HIS A 159 -4.22 8.83 -10.80
C HIS A 159 -2.90 8.09 -10.87
N THR A 160 -2.04 8.48 -11.79
CA THR A 160 -0.77 7.79 -12.07
C THR A 160 0.42 8.70 -11.78
N LEU A 161 1.52 8.07 -11.35
CA LEU A 161 2.85 8.64 -11.26
C LEU A 161 3.75 7.82 -12.19
N SER A 162 3.80 8.24 -13.46
CA SER A 162 4.49 7.51 -14.54
C SER A 162 5.59 8.32 -15.24
N ASP A 163 5.68 9.64 -15.00
CA ASP A 163 6.69 10.53 -15.59
C ASP A 163 7.57 11.15 -14.50
N VAL A 164 8.88 11.25 -14.76
CA VAL A 164 9.86 11.86 -13.85
C VAL A 164 9.57 13.36 -13.65
N ASP A 165 9.03 14.04 -14.67
CA ASP A 165 8.68 15.46 -14.58
C ASP A 165 7.49 15.74 -13.63
N ASP A 166 6.74 14.69 -13.29
CA ASP A 166 5.62 14.72 -12.36
C ASP A 166 6.03 14.33 -10.93
N LEU A 167 7.29 13.94 -10.71
CA LEU A 167 7.82 13.59 -9.39
C LEU A 167 8.48 14.80 -8.70
N PRO A 168 8.61 14.80 -7.36
CA PRO A 168 9.37 15.82 -6.67
C PRO A 168 10.87 15.69 -6.95
N GLY A 169 11.61 16.78 -6.77
CA GLY A 169 13.07 16.79 -6.96
C GLY A 169 13.86 15.92 -5.98
N SER A 170 13.22 15.44 -4.90
CA SER A 170 13.80 14.49 -3.95
C SER A 170 12.70 13.69 -3.27
N VAL A 171 12.97 12.42 -2.99
CA VAL A 171 12.13 11.56 -2.16
C VAL A 171 12.84 11.28 -0.83
N GLN A 172 12.07 10.95 0.20
CA GLN A 172 12.57 10.66 1.55
C GLN A 172 11.94 9.36 2.04
N THR A 173 12.55 8.71 3.03
CA THR A 173 11.97 7.55 3.70
C THR A 173 10.71 7.93 4.49
N ASP A 174 10.77 9.09 5.13
CA ASP A 174 9.74 9.60 6.02
C ASP A 174 9.58 11.11 5.89
N THR A 175 8.39 11.59 6.23
CA THR A 175 8.01 13.00 6.24
C THR A 175 7.42 13.38 7.60
N ARG A 176 7.63 14.64 7.99
CA ARG A 176 7.10 15.17 9.25
C ARG A 176 5.60 15.39 9.12
N TYR A 177 4.83 14.74 9.99
CA TYR A 177 3.39 14.93 10.06
C TYR A 177 3.04 16.05 11.04
N GLU A 178 2.80 17.25 10.50
CA GLU A 178 2.61 18.48 11.28
C GLU A 178 1.50 18.37 12.34
N LYS A 179 0.38 17.70 12.04
CA LYS A 179 -0.78 17.61 12.94
C LYS A 179 -0.44 16.97 14.30
N TYR A 180 0.51 16.03 14.33
CA TYR A 180 0.94 15.35 15.56
C TYR A 180 2.39 15.67 15.96
N SER A 181 3.03 16.60 15.25
CA SER A 181 4.35 17.09 15.60
C SER A 181 4.25 18.33 16.47
N THR A 182 5.28 18.58 17.26
CA THR A 182 5.46 19.81 18.07
C THR A 182 6.83 20.39 17.76
N ASP A 183 7.11 21.58 18.29
CA ASP A 183 8.45 22.20 18.18
C ASP A 183 9.56 21.35 18.83
N ARG A 184 9.21 20.37 19.67
CA ARG A 184 10.15 19.52 20.40
C ARG A 184 10.11 18.05 20.01
N SER A 185 9.16 17.63 19.17
CA SER A 185 8.96 16.22 18.84
C SER A 185 8.34 16.07 17.46
N ASP A 186 8.94 15.25 16.62
CA ASP A 186 8.40 14.95 15.29
C ASP A 186 7.64 13.63 15.32
N CYS A 187 6.39 13.67 14.86
CA CYS A 187 5.68 12.47 14.43
C CYS A 187 5.98 12.30 12.94
N ARG A 188 6.61 11.18 12.58
CA ARG A 188 7.04 10.93 11.20
C ARG A 188 6.22 9.80 10.60
N LEU A 189 5.82 9.98 9.35
CA LEU A 189 5.07 9.03 8.55
C LEU A 189 5.83 8.76 7.26
N SER A 190 5.54 7.67 6.57
CA SER A 190 6.14 7.34 5.28
C SER A 190 5.90 8.46 4.27
N PHE A 191 6.77 8.56 3.28
CA PHE A 191 6.63 9.57 2.24
C PHE A 191 5.32 9.44 1.44
N ALA A 192 4.81 8.21 1.27
CA ALA A 192 3.52 7.94 0.63
C ALA A 192 2.30 7.94 1.58
N ALA A 193 2.47 8.29 2.86
CA ALA A 193 1.38 8.34 3.82
C ALA A 193 0.14 9.16 3.38
N PRO A 194 0.25 10.28 2.63
CA PRO A 194 -0.90 11.04 2.16
C PRO A 194 -1.89 10.24 1.30
N VAL A 195 -1.41 9.26 0.53
CA VAL A 195 -2.24 8.40 -0.34
C VAL A 195 -2.59 7.05 0.29
N GLY A 196 -2.23 6.83 1.56
CA GLY A 196 -2.64 5.67 2.35
C GLY A 196 -3.86 5.99 3.23
N LEU A 197 -3.75 5.70 4.53
CA LEU A 197 -4.83 5.90 5.51
C LEU A 197 -5.34 7.36 5.63
N MET A 198 -4.57 8.34 5.16
CA MET A 198 -4.97 9.75 5.16
C MET A 198 -5.99 10.08 4.08
N LEU A 199 -6.08 9.29 3.01
CA LEU A 199 -7.04 9.48 1.94
C LEU A 199 -8.36 8.80 2.30
N SER A 200 -9.37 9.60 2.68
CA SER A 200 -10.63 9.10 3.25
C SER A 200 -11.66 8.66 2.20
N CYS A 201 -11.28 7.78 1.27
CA CYS A 201 -12.15 7.17 0.25
C CYS A 201 -11.81 5.70 0.03
N ASP A 202 -12.68 4.98 -0.69
CA ASP A 202 -12.37 3.62 -1.12
C ASP A 202 -11.36 3.69 -2.26
N HIS A 203 -10.18 3.12 -2.03
CA HIS A 203 -9.10 3.13 -3.00
C HIS A 203 -8.11 1.99 -2.82
N ILE A 204 -7.38 1.72 -3.90
CA ILE A 204 -6.21 0.84 -3.92
C ILE A 204 -5.02 1.72 -4.31
N TYR A 205 -3.97 1.68 -3.50
CA TYR A 205 -2.67 2.20 -3.88
C TYR A 205 -1.82 1.04 -4.41
N ASN A 206 -1.41 1.11 -5.67
CA ASN A 206 -0.54 0.10 -6.29
C ASN A 206 0.87 0.68 -6.44
N GLN A 207 1.88 -0.04 -5.95
CA GLN A 207 3.29 0.33 -6.08
C GLN A 207 4.07 -0.81 -6.75
N PHE A 208 4.60 -0.54 -7.93
CA PHE A 208 5.30 -1.51 -8.76
C PHE A 208 6.79 -1.18 -8.85
N LEU A 209 7.64 -2.15 -8.55
CA LEU A 209 9.07 -2.11 -8.80
C LEU A 209 9.42 -3.19 -9.83
N PHE A 210 9.88 -2.76 -11.01
CA PHE A 210 10.30 -3.64 -12.09
C PHE A 210 11.82 -3.84 -12.03
N ILE A 211 12.23 -4.98 -11.50
CA ILE A 211 13.63 -5.39 -11.41
C ILE A 211 14.03 -5.96 -12.77
N ASP A 212 14.32 -5.06 -13.70
CA ASP A 212 14.82 -5.38 -15.05
C ASP A 212 16.35 -5.62 -15.05
N ASP A 213 16.94 -5.77 -16.23
CA ASP A 213 18.39 -5.82 -16.39
C ASP A 213 19.00 -4.42 -16.28
N SER A 214 19.58 -4.11 -15.12
CA SER A 214 20.22 -2.83 -14.83
C SER A 214 21.34 -2.50 -15.83
N ALA A 215 22.15 -3.47 -16.25
CA ALA A 215 23.24 -3.22 -17.20
C ALA A 215 22.69 -2.82 -18.58
N GLU A 216 21.59 -3.45 -19.01
CA GLU A 216 20.89 -3.06 -20.24
C GLU A 216 20.29 -1.65 -20.15
N ILE A 217 19.71 -1.29 -19.00
CA ILE A 217 19.16 0.05 -18.76
C ILE A 217 20.26 1.12 -18.85
N LEU A 218 21.38 0.92 -18.15
CA LEU A 218 22.51 1.86 -18.16
C LEU A 218 23.09 2.00 -19.57
N GLN A 219 23.28 0.89 -20.29
CA GLN A 219 23.76 0.94 -21.67
C GLN A 219 22.81 1.70 -22.62
N ARG A 220 21.49 1.62 -22.38
CA ARG A 220 20.49 2.38 -23.13
C ARG A 220 20.60 3.88 -22.83
N PHE A 221 20.81 4.26 -21.57
CA PHE A 221 21.04 5.65 -21.18
C PHE A 221 22.34 6.20 -21.79
N GLU A 222 23.44 5.44 -21.77
CA GLU A 222 24.69 5.85 -22.43
C GLU A 222 24.53 6.07 -23.94
N LYS A 223 23.78 5.20 -24.62
CA LYS A 223 23.46 5.38 -26.05
C LYS A 223 22.63 6.65 -26.26
N THR A 224 21.66 6.90 -25.39
CA THR A 224 20.81 8.10 -25.43
C THR A 224 21.63 9.37 -25.21
N ALA A 225 22.50 9.40 -24.21
CA ALA A 225 23.41 10.52 -23.93
C ALA A 225 24.34 10.82 -25.11
N ARG A 226 24.90 9.78 -25.76
CA ARG A 226 25.72 9.93 -26.97
C ARG A 226 24.93 10.52 -28.15
N ASN A 227 23.70 10.08 -28.35
CA ASN A 227 22.82 10.61 -29.40
C ASN A 227 22.43 12.07 -29.12
N MET A 228 22.13 12.41 -27.86
CA MET A 228 21.86 13.79 -27.46
C MET A 228 23.10 14.69 -27.66
N HIS A 229 24.30 14.17 -27.39
CA HIS A 229 25.55 14.89 -27.62
C HIS A 229 25.78 15.20 -29.11
N SER A 230 25.52 14.27 -30.03
CA SER A 230 25.68 14.52 -31.46
C SER A 230 24.67 15.56 -31.99
N LEU A 231 23.48 15.65 -31.38
CA LEU A 231 22.44 16.62 -31.69
C LEU A 231 22.51 17.91 -30.85
N SER A 232 23.47 18.01 -29.92
CA SER A 232 23.56 19.09 -28.92
C SER A 232 23.91 20.46 -29.50
N LYS A 233 24.45 20.52 -30.73
CA LYS A 233 24.71 21.77 -31.46
C LYS A 233 23.43 22.50 -31.87
N TYR A 234 22.29 21.81 -31.88
CA TYR A 234 21.02 22.32 -32.41
C TYR A 234 19.98 22.67 -31.32
N SER A 235 20.20 22.29 -30.05
CA SER A 235 19.25 22.57 -28.97
C SER A 235 19.90 22.59 -27.58
N ARG A 236 19.65 23.67 -26.82
CA ARG A 236 20.03 23.80 -25.40
C ARG A 236 19.30 22.79 -24.51
N ALA A 237 18.08 22.39 -24.86
CA ALA A 237 17.33 21.37 -24.11
C ALA A 237 18.03 20.00 -24.16
N ASN A 238 18.60 19.62 -25.31
CA ASN A 238 19.35 18.37 -25.44
C ASN A 238 20.62 18.37 -24.57
N GLN A 239 21.25 19.54 -24.36
CA GLN A 239 22.41 19.65 -23.48
C GLN A 239 22.04 19.43 -22.01
N LEU A 240 20.91 19.98 -21.57
CA LEU A 240 20.41 19.77 -20.20
C LEU A 240 19.99 18.32 -19.95
N ASN A 241 19.22 17.72 -20.86
CA ASN A 241 18.81 16.33 -20.74
C ASN A 241 20.02 15.39 -20.71
N LYS A 242 21.07 15.67 -21.49
CA LYS A 242 22.33 14.93 -21.41
C LYS A 242 22.95 15.04 -20.02
N GLN A 243 23.04 16.24 -19.45
CA GLN A 243 23.61 16.43 -18.11
C GLN A 243 22.86 15.63 -17.04
N TRP A 244 21.54 15.53 -17.14
CA TRP A 244 20.75 14.70 -16.22
C TRP A 244 21.00 13.21 -16.41
N ILE A 245 21.11 12.74 -17.65
CA ILE A 245 21.46 11.33 -17.93
C ILE A 245 22.87 11.02 -17.43
N ASP A 246 23.84 11.90 -17.68
CA ASP A 246 25.23 11.72 -17.20
C ASP A 246 25.25 11.68 -15.67
N ALA A 247 24.51 12.55 -14.97
CA ALA A 247 24.38 12.54 -13.51
C ALA A 247 23.76 11.23 -12.99
N TYR A 248 22.71 10.72 -13.63
CA TYR A 248 22.09 9.44 -13.29
C TYR A 248 23.08 8.27 -13.46
N LEU A 249 23.83 8.24 -14.56
CA LEU A 249 24.86 7.21 -14.81
C LEU A 249 25.99 7.28 -13.79
N ASP A 250 26.45 8.49 -13.45
CA ASP A 250 27.51 8.71 -12.47
C ASP A 250 27.06 8.24 -11.06
N GLU A 251 25.82 8.53 -10.66
CA GLU A 251 25.28 8.09 -9.38
C GLU A 251 25.14 6.56 -9.32
N ALA A 252 24.62 5.95 -10.40
CA ALA A 252 24.51 4.50 -10.54
C ALA A 252 25.87 3.81 -10.36
N HIS A 253 26.91 4.31 -11.04
CA HIS A 253 28.25 3.74 -10.95
C HIS A 253 28.96 4.03 -9.63
N SER A 254 28.80 5.23 -9.08
CA SER A 254 29.51 5.66 -7.87
C SER A 254 29.05 4.92 -6.63
N PHE A 255 27.74 4.68 -6.50
CA PHE A 255 27.16 4.01 -5.34
C PHE A 255 26.80 2.54 -5.61
N GLY A 256 26.99 2.05 -6.83
CA GLY A 256 26.63 0.68 -7.21
C GLY A 256 25.13 0.41 -7.18
N LEU A 257 24.33 1.43 -7.50
CA LEU A 257 22.86 1.35 -7.43
C LEU A 257 22.31 0.48 -8.56
N THR A 258 21.24 -0.25 -8.26
CA THR A 258 20.54 -1.05 -9.26
C THR A 258 19.47 -0.20 -9.93
N ALA A 259 19.60 0.02 -11.24
CA ALA A 259 18.60 0.73 -12.02
C ALA A 259 17.37 -0.16 -12.25
N ILE A 260 16.19 0.39 -11.94
CA ILE A 260 14.89 -0.27 -12.07
C ILE A 260 13.90 0.66 -12.77
N ARG A 261 12.73 0.12 -13.14
CA ARG A 261 11.55 0.97 -13.39
C ARG A 261 10.64 0.94 -12.18
N CYS A 262 9.93 2.03 -11.96
CA CYS A 262 8.93 2.17 -10.91
C CYS A 262 7.64 2.73 -11.50
N HIS A 263 6.52 2.36 -10.90
CA HIS A 263 5.23 2.99 -11.16
C HIS A 263 4.40 3.00 -9.88
N CYS A 264 3.67 4.07 -9.66
CA CYS A 264 2.66 4.14 -8.62
C CYS A 264 1.34 4.65 -9.18
N ASN A 265 0.22 4.08 -8.74
CA ASN A 265 -1.09 4.66 -9.02
C ASN A 265 -2.02 4.55 -7.82
N VAL A 266 -2.97 5.48 -7.75
CA VAL A 266 -4.10 5.43 -6.84
C VAL A 266 -5.35 5.17 -7.67
N MET A 267 -5.97 4.02 -7.46
CA MET A 267 -7.27 3.66 -8.04
C MET A 267 -8.35 3.87 -6.99
N ALA A 268 -9.04 5.00 -7.04
CA ALA A 268 -10.16 5.30 -6.14
C ALA A 268 -11.49 5.09 -6.87
N TRP A 269 -12.57 4.82 -6.14
CA TRP A 269 -13.88 4.64 -6.75
C TRP A 269 -15.03 5.14 -5.88
N SER A 270 -16.21 5.26 -6.49
CA SER A 270 -17.46 5.61 -5.82
C SER A 270 -18.66 5.24 -6.70
N ASP A 271 -19.74 4.81 -6.06
CA ASP A 271 -21.07 4.58 -6.65
C ASP A 271 -21.80 5.89 -7.04
N ASN A 272 -21.35 7.02 -6.52
CA ASN A 272 -21.95 8.33 -6.70
C ASN A 272 -21.01 9.29 -7.46
N ARG A 273 -21.49 9.87 -8.56
CA ARG A 273 -20.73 10.81 -9.41
C ARG A 273 -20.33 12.11 -8.71
N GLU A 274 -21.15 12.64 -7.82
CA GLU A 274 -20.81 13.87 -7.10
C GLU A 274 -19.73 13.61 -6.04
N LYS A 275 -19.83 12.49 -5.31
CA LYS A 275 -18.76 12.03 -4.41
C LYS A 275 -17.47 11.75 -5.18
N LEU A 276 -17.55 11.15 -6.37
CA LEU A 276 -16.38 10.86 -7.19
C LEU A 276 -15.61 12.13 -7.57
N LYS A 277 -16.29 13.25 -7.83
CA LYS A 277 -15.60 14.54 -8.09
C LYS A 277 -14.79 15.00 -6.88
N VAL A 278 -15.33 14.83 -5.68
CA VAL A 278 -14.64 15.16 -4.43
C VAL A 278 -13.45 14.22 -4.25
N ILE A 279 -13.65 12.91 -4.38
CA ILE A 279 -12.59 11.89 -4.29
C ILE A 279 -11.46 12.16 -5.28
N LYS A 280 -11.80 12.54 -6.51
CA LYS A 280 -10.82 12.90 -7.53
C LYS A 280 -9.95 14.07 -7.08
N ASN A 281 -10.56 15.13 -6.54
CA ASN A 281 -9.84 16.30 -6.04
C ASN A 281 -9.00 15.96 -4.80
N ASP A 282 -9.54 15.16 -3.88
CA ASP A 282 -8.84 14.74 -2.66
C ASP A 282 -7.62 13.87 -3.00
N THR A 283 -7.78 12.93 -3.94
CA THR A 283 -6.67 12.08 -4.44
C THR A 283 -5.60 12.93 -5.10
N GLY A 284 -5.99 13.89 -5.95
CA GLY A 284 -5.03 14.83 -6.55
C GLY A 284 -4.31 15.69 -5.51
N SER A 285 -5.02 16.11 -4.46
CA SER A 285 -4.45 16.87 -3.35
C SER A 285 -3.49 16.04 -2.50
N ALA A 286 -3.80 14.76 -2.27
CA ALA A 286 -2.93 13.83 -1.56
C ALA A 286 -1.60 13.61 -2.29
N LEU A 287 -1.64 13.41 -3.61
CA LEU A 287 -0.44 13.32 -4.43
C LEU A 287 0.36 14.64 -4.45
N ALA A 288 -0.33 15.78 -4.46
CA ALA A 288 0.32 17.08 -4.36
C ALA A 288 1.01 17.31 -2.99
N LEU A 289 0.49 16.74 -1.90
CA LEU A 289 1.15 16.76 -0.59
C LEU A 289 2.47 15.96 -0.59
N MET A 290 2.59 14.94 -1.44
CA MET A 290 3.86 14.23 -1.70
C MET A 290 4.80 15.03 -2.60
N GLY A 291 4.41 16.24 -3.05
CA GLY A 291 5.16 17.03 -4.02
C GLY A 291 5.07 16.51 -5.46
N CYS A 292 4.20 15.53 -5.73
CA CYS A 292 3.97 14.99 -7.05
C CYS A 292 2.91 15.79 -7.80
N LYS A 293 2.97 15.83 -9.13
CA LYS A 293 1.91 16.38 -9.98
C LYS A 293 0.90 15.26 -10.29
N PRO A 294 -0.36 15.39 -9.86
CA PRO A 294 -1.35 14.34 -10.09
C PRO A 294 -1.75 14.29 -11.58
N ARG A 295 -1.51 13.15 -12.23
CA ARG A 295 -2.01 12.87 -13.58
C ARG A 295 -3.24 11.99 -13.51
N TYR A 296 -4.39 12.53 -13.86
CA TYR A 296 -5.63 11.76 -14.01
C TYR A 296 -5.60 10.99 -15.33
N ASN A 297 -5.42 9.67 -15.28
CA ASN A 297 -5.30 8.83 -16.46
C ASN A 297 -6.64 8.13 -16.76
N THR A 298 -7.23 8.44 -17.92
CA THR A 298 -8.46 7.78 -18.43
C THR A 298 -8.19 6.78 -19.54
N ILE A 299 -7.05 6.89 -20.22
CA ILE A 299 -6.74 6.12 -21.42
C ILE A 299 -6.17 4.76 -21.02
N ASP A 300 -5.17 4.75 -20.14
CA ASP A 300 -4.49 3.52 -19.73
C ASP A 300 -5.11 2.89 -18.47
N ALA A 301 -6.12 3.53 -17.87
CA ALA A 301 -6.82 3.00 -16.70
C ALA A 301 -7.26 1.53 -16.85
N PRO A 302 -7.84 1.08 -17.99
CA PRO A 302 -8.16 -0.33 -18.20
C PRO A 302 -6.94 -1.26 -18.20
N ALA A 303 -5.84 -0.83 -18.83
CA ALA A 303 -4.60 -1.60 -18.89
C ALA A 303 -3.93 -1.69 -17.52
N LEU A 304 -3.92 -0.58 -16.77
CA LEU A 304 -3.38 -0.52 -15.41
C LEU A 304 -4.20 -1.36 -14.43
N TYR A 305 -5.53 -1.31 -14.53
CA TYR A 305 -6.40 -2.19 -13.74
C TYR A 305 -6.15 -3.66 -14.07
N TRP A 306 -6.02 -4.01 -15.35
CA TRP A 306 -5.73 -5.39 -15.75
C TRP A 306 -4.37 -5.86 -15.22
N ALA A 307 -3.34 -5.01 -15.27
CA ALA A 307 -2.02 -5.33 -14.75
C ALA A 307 -1.97 -5.39 -13.22
N GLY A 308 -2.96 -4.83 -12.52
CA GLY A 308 -3.09 -4.87 -11.06
C GLY A 308 -3.79 -6.12 -10.52
N ILE A 309 -4.30 -7.00 -11.40
CA ILE A 309 -4.84 -8.31 -11.00
C ILE A 309 -3.70 -9.13 -10.38
N PRO A 310 -3.93 -9.88 -9.27
CA PRO A 310 -2.92 -10.77 -8.70
C PRO A 310 -2.26 -11.68 -9.75
N GLY A 311 -0.95 -11.50 -9.99
CA GLY A 311 -0.19 -12.26 -10.99
C GLY A 311 -0.29 -11.73 -12.43
N GLY A 312 -1.01 -10.64 -12.67
CA GLY A 312 -1.19 -9.96 -13.95
C GLY A 312 -0.11 -8.91 -14.28
N GLU A 313 0.85 -8.71 -13.38
CA GLU A 313 1.83 -7.61 -13.48
C GLU A 313 2.76 -7.75 -14.69
N GLY A 314 2.92 -8.97 -15.21
CA GLY A 314 3.72 -9.22 -16.41
C GLY A 314 3.22 -8.50 -17.66
N ASP A 315 1.97 -8.03 -17.64
CA ASP A 315 1.29 -7.36 -18.75
C ASP A 315 1.20 -5.84 -18.55
N PHE A 316 1.95 -5.31 -17.57
CA PHE A 316 2.00 -3.90 -17.26
C PHE A 316 2.53 -3.06 -18.44
N PRO A 317 1.86 -1.96 -18.82
CA PRO A 317 2.30 -1.10 -19.93
C PRO A 317 3.62 -0.40 -19.60
N SER A 318 4.67 -0.73 -20.33
CA SER A 318 6.04 -0.26 -20.03
C SER A 318 6.21 1.27 -20.09
N GLU A 319 5.39 1.97 -20.87
CA GLU A 319 5.36 3.42 -21.00
C GLU A 319 4.75 4.14 -19.79
N GLU A 320 3.92 3.47 -19.00
CA GLU A 320 3.40 4.02 -17.74
C GLU A 320 4.35 3.67 -16.58
N SER A 321 5.67 3.80 -16.80
CA SER A 321 6.67 3.61 -15.74
C SER A 321 7.88 4.51 -15.98
N PHE A 322 8.54 4.91 -14.89
CA PHE A 322 9.72 5.76 -14.94
C PHE A 322 10.96 5.03 -14.42
N PHE A 323 12.15 5.46 -14.86
CA PHE A 323 13.41 4.89 -14.40
C PHE A 323 13.85 5.54 -13.09
N THR A 324 14.30 4.72 -12.15
CA THR A 324 14.81 5.14 -10.83
C THR A 324 15.77 4.07 -10.29
N PHE A 325 16.19 4.19 -9.03
CA PHE A 325 16.89 3.13 -8.31
C PHE A 325 15.98 2.52 -7.24
N ILE A 326 16.40 1.36 -6.70
CA ILE A 326 15.61 0.60 -5.73
C ILE A 326 15.32 1.45 -4.48
N GLU A 327 16.31 2.17 -3.98
CA GLU A 327 16.24 2.98 -2.77
C GLU A 327 15.15 4.05 -2.88
N GLN A 328 15.12 4.81 -3.98
CA GLN A 328 14.10 5.82 -4.24
C GLN A 328 12.75 5.19 -4.57
N GLY A 329 12.72 4.03 -5.23
CA GLY A 329 11.49 3.31 -5.53
C GLY A 329 10.74 2.87 -4.26
N VAL A 330 11.47 2.35 -3.27
CA VAL A 330 10.89 1.89 -2.00
C VAL A 330 10.34 3.05 -1.16
N CYS A 331 10.86 4.27 -1.29
CA CYS A 331 10.31 5.45 -0.61
C CYS A 331 8.83 5.73 -0.97
N PHE A 332 8.33 5.22 -2.09
CA PHE A 332 6.92 5.35 -2.46
C PHE A 332 6.01 4.31 -1.78
N PHE A 333 6.54 3.42 -0.94
CA PHE A 333 5.70 2.46 -0.23
C PHE A 333 5.01 3.12 0.97
N THR A 334 3.74 2.77 1.20
CA THR A 334 3.03 3.13 2.43
C THR A 334 3.48 2.23 3.57
N GLU A 335 3.76 2.77 4.75
CA GLU A 335 4.23 1.96 5.90
C GLU A 335 3.23 1.94 7.06
N GLU A 336 2.20 2.78 6.98
CA GLU A 336 1.13 2.87 7.95
C GLU A 336 0.08 1.77 7.75
N THR A 337 -0.47 1.30 8.87
CA THR A 337 -1.62 0.40 8.87
C THR A 337 -2.55 0.72 10.05
N ASN A 338 -3.74 0.11 10.08
CA ASN A 338 -4.66 0.29 11.19
C ASN A 338 -4.10 -0.27 12.50
N TYR A 339 -4.52 0.33 13.61
CA TYR A 339 -4.28 -0.28 14.91
C TYR A 339 -5.02 -1.63 15.02
N ALA A 340 -4.34 -2.60 15.61
CA ALA A 340 -4.87 -3.94 15.85
C ALA A 340 -5.30 -4.10 17.31
N ASP A 341 -6.32 -4.94 17.52
CA ASP A 341 -6.71 -5.39 18.85
C ASP A 341 -5.64 -6.31 19.44
N SER A 342 -5.47 -6.22 20.75
CA SER A 342 -4.70 -7.17 21.53
C SER A 342 -5.34 -8.56 21.49
N LEU A 343 -4.52 -9.60 21.33
CA LEU A 343 -4.97 -11.00 21.36
C LEU A 343 -5.31 -11.48 22.78
N SER A 344 -4.86 -10.75 23.80
CA SER A 344 -5.08 -11.10 25.20
C SER A 344 -6.57 -10.95 25.57
N PRO A 345 -7.16 -11.91 26.31
CA PRO A 345 -8.53 -11.77 26.82
C PRO A 345 -8.64 -10.65 27.86
N PHE A 346 -7.52 -10.26 28.47
CA PHE A 346 -7.43 -9.14 29.40
C PHE A 346 -7.05 -7.87 28.65
N GLY A 347 -7.60 -6.72 29.03
CA GLY A 347 -7.22 -5.45 28.42
C GLY A 347 -8.15 -4.29 28.76
N ILE A 348 -8.00 -3.19 28.04
CA ILE A 348 -8.85 -2.01 28.14
C ILE A 348 -9.37 -1.64 26.76
N LYS A 349 -10.65 -1.27 26.71
CA LYS A 349 -11.23 -0.62 25.53
C LYS A 349 -10.71 0.81 25.39
N MET A 350 -10.09 1.11 24.26
CA MET A 350 -9.63 2.43 23.85
C MET A 350 -10.22 2.75 22.47
N ALA A 351 -9.86 3.90 21.90
CA ALA A 351 -10.22 4.23 20.52
C ALA A 351 -8.97 4.66 19.75
N ASP A 352 -8.90 4.24 18.48
CA ASP A 352 -7.91 4.69 17.52
C ASP A 352 -7.95 6.23 17.40
N ARG A 353 -6.77 6.84 17.34
CA ARG A 353 -6.58 8.28 17.13
C ARG A 353 -6.96 8.73 15.72
N THR A 354 -6.81 7.87 14.70
CA THR A 354 -7.01 8.23 13.29
C THR A 354 -8.48 8.14 12.92
N ASN A 355 -9.10 6.96 13.09
CA ASN A 355 -10.47 6.72 12.65
C ASN A 355 -11.49 6.70 13.80
N GLY A 356 -11.04 6.76 15.06
CA GLY A 356 -11.94 6.63 16.22
C GLY A 356 -12.56 5.24 16.36
N LYS A 357 -11.99 4.23 15.69
CA LYS A 357 -12.40 2.82 15.80
C LYS A 357 -12.11 2.32 17.22
N PRO A 358 -13.06 1.69 17.91
CA PRO A 358 -12.79 1.00 19.16
C PRO A 358 -11.66 -0.02 19.03
N LEU A 359 -10.83 -0.11 20.06
CA LEU A 359 -9.75 -1.07 20.16
C LEU A 359 -9.75 -1.73 21.53
N HIS A 360 -9.53 -3.03 21.59
CA HIS A 360 -9.18 -3.75 22.80
C HIS A 360 -7.66 -3.79 22.95
N LEU A 361 -7.13 -3.28 24.06
CA LEU A 361 -5.69 -3.12 24.25
C LEU A 361 -5.23 -3.69 25.59
N ASP A 362 -4.30 -4.64 25.56
CA ASP A 362 -3.60 -5.15 26.73
C ASP A 362 -2.29 -4.40 26.96
N ILE A 363 -2.25 -3.61 28.02
CA ILE A 363 -1.07 -2.86 28.47
C ILE A 363 -0.36 -3.53 29.66
N SER A 364 -0.66 -4.79 29.94
CA SER A 364 -0.13 -5.56 31.07
C SER A 364 0.49 -6.89 30.63
N ASP A 365 -0.30 -7.85 30.19
CA ASP A 365 0.18 -9.23 30.00
C ASP A 365 0.81 -9.43 28.62
N GLU A 366 0.18 -8.92 27.56
CA GLU A 366 0.71 -9.02 26.20
C GLU A 366 2.11 -8.38 26.05
N PRO A 367 2.38 -7.15 26.51
CA PRO A 367 3.72 -6.56 26.41
C PRO A 367 4.77 -7.36 27.18
N MET A 368 4.39 -7.96 28.30
CA MET A 368 5.28 -8.78 29.11
C MET A 368 5.57 -10.13 28.43
N ARG A 369 4.57 -10.78 27.82
CA ARG A 369 4.75 -12.01 27.01
C ARG A 369 5.63 -11.76 25.79
N ARG A 370 5.53 -10.57 25.20
CA ARG A 370 6.37 -10.11 24.09
C ARG A 370 7.78 -9.66 24.53
N GLY A 371 8.07 -9.64 25.82
CA GLY A 371 9.37 -9.20 26.35
C GLY A 371 9.63 -7.69 26.25
N ILE A 372 8.59 -6.88 25.97
CA ILE A 372 8.68 -5.42 25.86
C ILE A 372 8.81 -4.80 27.26
N THR A 373 8.14 -5.37 28.26
CA THR A 373 8.19 -4.93 29.66
C THR A 373 8.58 -6.06 30.61
N THR A 374 9.25 -5.70 31.70
CA THR A 374 9.63 -6.63 32.78
C THR A 374 8.69 -6.57 33.99
N ASN A 375 7.81 -5.57 34.02
CA ASN A 375 6.82 -5.37 35.07
C ASN A 375 5.53 -4.76 34.50
N ARG A 376 4.46 -4.76 35.30
CA ARG A 376 3.13 -4.26 34.92
C ARG A 376 2.82 -2.86 35.45
N ASN A 377 3.81 -2.19 36.04
CA ASN A 377 3.62 -0.88 36.65
C ASN A 377 3.31 0.15 35.56
N LYS A 378 2.41 1.10 35.88
CA LYS A 378 1.95 2.13 34.96
C LYS A 378 2.17 3.49 35.57
N PHE A 379 2.71 4.40 34.77
CA PHE A 379 2.89 5.79 35.15
C PHE A 379 2.05 6.67 34.22
N VAL A 380 1.06 7.37 34.78
CA VAL A 380 0.16 8.26 34.03
C VAL A 380 0.50 9.69 34.37
N LEU A 381 0.95 10.45 33.37
CA LEU A 381 1.39 11.84 33.50
C LEU A 381 0.55 12.77 32.64
N GLY A 382 0.33 14.00 33.11
CA GLY A 382 -0.34 15.05 32.37
C GLY A 382 -0.68 16.26 33.24
N PRO A 383 -0.85 17.47 32.67
CA PRO A 383 -1.23 18.67 33.41
C PRO A 383 -2.67 18.58 33.95
N SER A 384 -3.08 19.53 34.80
CA SER A 384 -4.48 19.60 35.26
C SER A 384 -5.42 19.74 34.05
N GLY A 385 -6.58 19.08 34.09
CA GLY A 385 -7.55 19.06 32.98
C GLY A 385 -7.23 18.10 31.83
N SER A 386 -6.09 17.41 31.82
CA SER A 386 -5.70 16.51 30.71
C SER A 386 -6.42 15.16 30.68
N GLY A 387 -7.45 14.95 31.52
CA GLY A 387 -8.19 13.69 31.56
C GLY A 387 -7.54 12.55 32.36
N LYS A 388 -6.51 12.80 33.18
CA LYS A 388 -5.85 11.74 33.99
C LYS A 388 -6.83 10.95 34.86
N SER A 389 -7.67 11.64 35.65
CA SER A 389 -8.63 10.99 36.54
C SER A 389 -9.71 10.22 35.76
N PHE A 390 -10.09 10.74 34.59
CA PHE A 390 -11.01 10.06 33.68
C PHE A 390 -10.41 8.75 33.16
N PHE A 391 -9.17 8.79 32.68
CA PHE A 391 -8.44 7.59 32.25
C PHE A 391 -8.23 6.59 33.39
N MET A 392 -7.81 7.05 34.58
CA MET A 392 -7.60 6.16 35.72
C MET A 392 -8.88 5.46 36.15
N ASN A 393 -10.01 6.17 36.18
CA ASN A 393 -11.32 5.55 36.46
C ASN A 393 -11.67 4.49 35.41
N HIS A 394 -11.48 4.81 34.13
CA HIS A 394 -11.73 3.87 33.02
C HIS A 394 -10.85 2.61 33.08
N LEU A 395 -9.56 2.77 33.37
CA LEU A 395 -8.60 1.68 33.56
C LEU A 395 -9.01 0.78 34.74
N VAL A 396 -9.23 1.40 35.90
CA VAL A 396 -9.52 0.69 37.16
C VAL A 396 -10.83 -0.07 37.07
N ARG A 397 -11.87 0.53 36.48
CA ARG A 397 -13.16 -0.12 36.23
C ARG A 397 -12.97 -1.40 35.40
N GLN A 398 -12.31 -1.30 34.25
CA GLN A 398 -12.15 -2.46 33.37
C GLN A 398 -11.29 -3.56 34.00
N TYR A 399 -10.28 -3.18 34.79
CA TYR A 399 -9.47 -4.15 35.54
C TYR A 399 -10.32 -4.87 36.59
N TYR A 400 -11.15 -4.15 37.33
CA TYR A 400 -12.05 -4.72 38.32
C TYR A 400 -13.10 -5.66 37.68
N GLU A 401 -13.72 -5.24 36.58
CA GLU A 401 -14.68 -6.07 35.82
C GLU A 401 -14.05 -7.35 35.27
N GLN A 402 -12.73 -7.35 35.05
CA GLN A 402 -11.94 -8.51 34.63
C GLN A 402 -11.32 -9.28 35.81
N GLY A 403 -11.76 -9.01 37.05
CA GLY A 403 -11.39 -9.78 38.25
C GLY A 403 -10.15 -9.28 39.00
N ALA A 404 -9.60 -8.12 38.67
CA ALA A 404 -8.48 -7.54 39.42
C ALA A 404 -8.95 -6.93 40.76
N HIS A 405 -8.15 -7.10 41.81
CA HIS A 405 -8.33 -6.39 43.06
C HIS A 405 -7.78 -4.97 42.97
N VAL A 406 -8.56 -3.99 43.41
CA VAL A 406 -8.23 -2.58 43.30
C VAL A 406 -8.14 -1.96 44.71
N VAL A 407 -7.05 -1.27 44.97
CA VAL A 407 -6.89 -0.36 46.12
C VAL A 407 -6.61 1.03 45.56
N LEU A 408 -7.48 1.99 45.83
CA LEU A 408 -7.31 3.41 45.49
C LEU A 408 -7.03 4.18 46.78
N VAL A 409 -5.97 5.00 46.76
CA VAL A 409 -5.53 5.84 47.89
C VAL A 409 -5.79 7.30 47.58
#